data_AF-A0A4S1DZ73-F1
#
_entry.id   AF-A0A4S1DZ73-F1
#
_cell.length_a   1.000
_cell.length_b   1.000
_cell.length_c   1.000
_cell.angle_alpha   90.00
_cell.angle_beta   90.00
_cell.angle_gamma   90.00
#
_symmetry.space_group_name_H-M   'P 1'
#
loop_
_entity.id
_entity.type
_entity.pdbx_description
1 polymer ?
#
loop_
_entity_poly.entity_id
_entity_poly.type
_entity_poly.pdbx_seq_one_letter_code
_entity_poly.pdbx_strand_id
1 'polypeptide(L)' 'MSLMKYFNYVLIILGAIVAIYAKSGTEQNEYILIGGIIILMMGVYRISRSIPSKEDSDDVDNTENG' A
#
# COMPACT_ATOMS: atom_id res chain seq x y z
N MET A 1 -20.25 -1.72 -4.27
CA MET A 1 -19.04 -2.57 -4.15
C MET A 1 -17.83 -1.67 -4.29
N SER A 2 -17.03 -1.54 -3.22
CA SER A 2 -16.31 -0.31 -2.88
C SER A 2 -15.06 -0.02 -3.73
N LEU A 3 -15.14 1.07 -4.51
CA LEU A 3 -14.07 1.66 -5.34
C LEU A 3 -12.77 1.94 -4.55
N MET A 4 -12.86 2.10 -3.23
CA MET A 4 -11.76 2.36 -2.30
C MET A 4 -10.66 1.27 -2.28
N LYS A 5 -11.00 0.00 -2.59
CA LYS A 5 -10.01 -1.10 -2.52
C LYS A 5 -9.03 -1.11 -3.70
N TYR A 6 -9.44 -0.65 -4.87
CA TYR A 6 -8.62 -0.70 -6.09
C TYR A 6 -7.60 0.42 -6.18
N PHE A 7 -7.90 1.59 -5.59
CA PHE A 7 -7.04 2.77 -5.69
C PHE A 7 -5.63 2.55 -5.13
N ASN A 8 -5.52 1.75 -4.05
CA ASN A 8 -4.21 1.43 -3.47
C ASN A 8 -3.38 0.48 -4.35
N TYR A 9 -4.02 -0.46 -5.06
CA TYR A 9 -3.32 -1.37 -5.99
C TYR A 9 -2.78 -0.62 -7.22
N VAL A 10 -3.53 0.36 -7.72
CA VAL A 10 -3.11 1.21 -8.85
C VAL A 10 -1.85 2.01 -8.47
N LEU A 11 -1.74 2.48 -7.23
CA LEU A 11 -0.58 3.20 -6.71
C LEU A 11 0.71 2.36 -6.72
N ILE A 12 0.60 1.07 -6.36
CA ILE A 12 1.73 0.12 -6.37
C ILE A 12 2.18 -0.17 -7.80
N ILE A 13 1.24 -0.41 -8.72
CA ILE A 13 1.54 -0.65 -10.13
C ILE A 13 2.25 0.58 -10.75
N LEU A 14 1.76 1.79 -10.48
CA LEU A 14 2.40 3.02 -10.95
C LEU A 14 3.83 3.18 -10.42
N GLY A 15 4.04 2.98 -9.11
CA GLY A 15 5.37 3.06 -8.51
C GLY A 15 6.35 2.02 -9.08
N ALA A 16 5.87 0.80 -9.33
CA ALA A 16 6.67 -0.27 -9.94
C ALA A 16 7.09 0.06 -11.38
N ILE A 17 6.17 0.58 -12.20
CA ILE A 17 6.49 1.01 -13.57
C ILE A 17 7.54 2.12 -13.56
N VAL A 18 7.39 3.13 -12.70
CA VAL A 18 8.34 4.25 -12.57
C VAL A 18 9.72 3.76 -12.16
N ALA A 19 9.82 2.87 -11.16
CA ALA A 19 11.10 2.32 -10.71
C ALA A 19 11.79 1.48 -11.81
N ILE A 20 11.04 0.65 -12.55
CA ILE A 20 11.57 -0.14 -13.67
C ILE A 20 12.06 0.79 -14.79
N TYR A 21 11.29 1.84 -15.11
CA TYR A 21 11.65 2.80 -16.15
C TYR A 21 12.90 3.59 -15.78
N ALA A 22 13.00 4.03 -14.52
CA ALA A 22 14.18 4.73 -13.99
C ALA A 22 15.45 3.86 -14.00
N LYS A 23 15.30 2.55 -13.84
CA LYS A 23 16.40 1.57 -13.87
C LYS A 23 16.81 1.13 -15.27
N SER A 24 15.92 1.20 -16.26
CA SER A 24 16.15 0.64 -17.60
C SER A 24 16.94 1.54 -18.56
N GLY A 25 17.22 2.79 -18.18
CA GLY A 25 18.00 3.73 -18.99
C GLY A 25 19.51 3.58 -18.82
N THR A 26 20.27 3.86 -19.89
CA THR A 26 21.74 3.88 -19.89
C THR A 26 22.33 4.94 -18.96
N GLU A 27 21.56 6.00 -18.67
CA GLU A 27 21.77 6.91 -17.56
C GLU A 27 20.76 6.57 -16.48
N GLN A 28 21.18 5.73 -15.53
CA GLN A 28 20.42 5.45 -14.32
C GLN A 28 20.25 6.77 -13.58
N ASN A 29 19.07 7.38 -13.72
CA ASN A 29 18.71 8.57 -12.98
C ASN A 29 18.41 8.13 -11.56
N GLU A 30 19.46 7.96 -10.77
CA GLU A 30 19.44 7.39 -9.42
C GLU A 30 18.47 8.16 -8.51
N TYR A 31 18.33 9.47 -8.73
CA TYR A 31 17.31 10.32 -8.11
C TYR A 31 15.87 9.90 -8.44
N ILE A 32 15.59 9.57 -9.70
CA ILE A 32 14.26 9.07 -10.12
C ILE A 32 14.03 7.65 -9.59
N LEU A 33 15.07 6.82 -9.52
CA LEU A 33 15.00 5.49 -8.93
C LEU A 33 14.67 5.55 -7.43
N ILE A 34 15.38 6.38 -6.67
CA ILE A 34 15.12 6.62 -5.25
C ILE A 34 13.69 7.15 -5.05
N GLY A 35 13.26 8.11 -5.88
CA GLY A 35 11.92 8.66 -5.85
C GLY A 35 10.84 7.61 -6.13
N GLY A 36 11.07 6.76 -7.13
CA GLY A 36 10.19 5.64 -7.48
C GLY A 36 10.03 4.66 -6.33
N ILE A 37 11.13 4.26 -5.67
CA ILE A 37 11.12 3.36 -4.52
C ILE A 37 10.39 3.99 -3.34
N ILE A 38 10.64 5.26 -3.01
CA ILE A 38 9.96 5.96 -1.90
C ILE A 38 8.44 6.00 -2.16
N ILE A 39 8.01 6.33 -3.38
CA ILE A 39 6.59 6.33 -3.76
C ILE A 39 5.98 4.91 -3.63
N LEU A 40 6.71 3.89 -4.08
CA LEU A 40 6.31 2.48 -3.95
C LEU A 40 6.11 2.12 -2.48
N MET A 41 7.07 2.47 -1.64
CA MET A 41 7.08 2.16 -0.20
C MET A 41 5.96 2.90 0.53
N MET A 42 5.65 4.14 0.12
CA MET A 42 4.52 4.93 0.63
C MET A 42 3.16 4.33 0.21
N GLY A 43 3.05 3.84 -1.02
CA GLY A 43 1.87 3.13 -1.53
C GLY A 43 1.63 1.80 -0.81
N VAL A 44 2.67 1.00 -0.62
CA VAL A 44 2.62 -0.25 0.15
C VAL A 44 2.31 0.03 1.61
N TYR A 45 2.92 1.04 2.23
CA TYR A 45 2.62 1.43 3.60
C TYR A 45 1.16 1.83 3.78
N ARG A 46 0.60 2.61 2.84
CA ARG A 46 -0.82 2.98 2.85
C ARG A 46 -1.73 1.77 2.74
N ILE A 47 -1.40 0.77 1.91
CA ILE A 47 -2.15 -0.49 1.82
C ILE A 47 -2.07 -1.26 3.14
N SER A 48 -0.87 -1.40 3.69
CA SER A 48 -0.63 -2.16 4.91
C SER A 48 -1.30 -1.54 6.12
N ARG A 49 -1.41 -0.21 6.17
CA ARG A 49 -2.06 0.53 7.25
C ARG A 49 -3.56 0.69 7.06
N SER A 50 -4.05 0.68 5.81
CA SER A 50 -5.48 0.76 5.50
C SER A 50 -6.17 -0.60 5.54
N ILE A 51 -5.42 -1.70 5.60
CA ILE A 51 -5.93 -2.98 6.08
C ILE A 51 -6.22 -2.78 7.58
N PRO A 52 -7.48 -2.73 8.01
CA PRO A 52 -7.76 -2.72 9.44
C PRO A 52 -7.12 -3.98 10.02
N SER A 53 -6.18 -3.79 10.95
CA SER A 53 -5.73 -4.88 11.82
C SER A 53 -6.99 -5.52 12.37
N LYS A 54 -7.10 -6.83 12.31
CA LYS A 54 -8.09 -7.57 13.11
C LYS A 54 -7.67 -7.48 14.57
N GLU A 55 -7.65 -6.27 15.12
CA GLU A 55 -7.62 -6.03 16.54
C GLU A 55 -8.92 -5.27 16.84
N ASP A 56 -9.63 -5.84 17.81
CA ASP A 56 -10.87 -5.36 18.39
C ASP A 56 -12.14 -5.71 17.61
N SER A 57 -12.44 -7.01 17.62
CA SER A 57 -13.82 -7.47 17.83
C SER A 57 -13.83 -8.53 18.94
N ASP A 58 -13.18 -8.20 20.06
CA ASP A 58 -13.30 -8.94 21.33
C ASP A 58 -14.21 -8.20 22.33
N ASP A 59 -15.20 -7.42 21.84
CA ASP A 59 -16.17 -6.80 22.73
C ASP A 59 -17.60 -7.26 22.45
N VAL A 60 -18.16 -7.83 23.53
CA VAL A 60 -19.57 -8.07 23.87
C VAL A 60 -20.22 -9.38 23.40
N ASP A 61 -20.06 -10.45 24.19
CA ASP A 61 -21.23 -11.12 24.78
C ASP A 61 -20.87 -11.85 26.09
N ASN A 62 -20.63 -11.07 27.16
CA ASN A 62 -20.95 -11.53 28.50
C ASN A 62 -22.44 -11.28 28.72
N THR A 63 -23.30 -12.15 28.19
CA THR A 63 -24.68 -12.26 28.68
C THR A 63 -24.72 -13.41 29.68
N GLU A 64 -24.47 -13.06 30.94
CA GLU A 64 -25.21 -13.65 32.05
C GLU A 64 -26.71 -13.58 31.72
N ASN A 65 -27.45 -14.68 31.88
CA ASN A 65 -28.81 -14.79 32.42
C ASN A 65 -29.56 -16.01 31.86
N GLY A 66 -30.05 -16.89 32.76
CA GLY A 66 -31.19 -17.77 32.50
C GLY A 66 -31.04 -19.21 32.98
#